data_AF-A0A5Y4VBC9-F1
#
_entry.id   AF-A0A5Y4VBC9-F1
#
_cell.length_a   1.000
_cell.length_b   1.000
_cell.length_c   1.000
_cell.angle_alpha   90.00
_cell.angle_beta   90.00
_cell.angle_gamma   90.00
#
_symmetry.space_group_name_H-M   'P 1'
#
loop_
_entity.id
_entity.type
_entity.pdbx_description
1 polymer ?
#
loop_
_entity_poly.entity_id
_entity_poly.type
_entity_poly.pdbx_seq_one_letter_code
_entity_poly.pdbx_strand_id
1 'polypeptide(L)'
;MSTGLRFTLEVDGLPPDVFAVVSFHLSQSYSSLFTLDISLVSQQLHSIEFSQILEKMAYLKIWQGNETEGSDWFVPDGLWGVNFMDACRNHDKCYATKGSDKITCDVNLGNDIALACGVLKSEDPRYNDIYTQCLITSAAYRVAVGTFGKGAYNDAQAGAE
;
A
#
# COMPACT_ATOMS: atom_id res chain seq x y z
N MET A 1 4.11 -14.35 16.63
CA MET A 1 4.97 -14.36 15.42
C MET A 1 5.15 -12.91 15.01
N SER A 2 6.39 -12.41 14.90
CA SER A 2 6.61 -11.02 14.49
C SER A 2 6.25 -10.89 13.01
N THR A 3 5.18 -10.16 12.71
CA THR A 3 4.78 -9.73 11.36
C THR A 3 5.70 -8.58 10.92
N GLY A 4 7.01 -8.84 10.96
CA GLY A 4 8.04 -7.85 10.71
C GLY A 4 8.02 -7.36 9.27
N LEU A 5 8.43 -6.11 9.09
CA LEU A 5 8.70 -5.50 7.79
C LEU A 5 9.69 -6.40 7.01
N ARG A 6 9.26 -6.91 5.84
CA ARG A 6 10.07 -7.78 4.97
C ARG A 6 10.39 -7.05 3.69
N PHE A 7 11.58 -7.30 3.14
CA PHE A 7 12.00 -6.73 1.86
C PHE A 7 12.63 -7.81 0.99
N THR A 8 12.41 -7.74 -0.30
CA THR A 8 13.02 -8.63 -1.29
C THR A 8 13.49 -7.84 -2.49
N LEU A 9 14.58 -8.26 -3.13
CA LEU A 9 15.06 -7.69 -4.38
C LEU A 9 15.05 -8.78 -5.45
N GLU A 10 14.32 -8.55 -6.53
CA GLU A 10 14.36 -9.37 -7.74
C GLU A 10 15.17 -8.64 -8.80
N VAL A 11 16.13 -9.33 -9.42
CA VAL A 11 16.97 -8.77 -10.50
C VAL A 11 16.77 -9.63 -11.74
N ASP A 12 16.54 -9.00 -12.88
CA ASP A 12 16.28 -9.69 -14.14
C ASP A 12 17.38 -10.71 -14.48
N GLY A 13 16.97 -11.97 -14.66
CA GLY A 13 17.87 -13.08 -15.03
C GLY A 13 18.59 -13.73 -13.85
N LEU A 14 18.29 -13.34 -12.60
CA LEU A 14 18.80 -13.98 -11.40
C LEU A 14 17.66 -14.65 -10.59
N PRO A 15 17.93 -15.80 -9.93
CA PRO A 15 16.97 -16.39 -9.00
C PRO A 15 16.56 -15.42 -7.87
N PRO A 16 15.32 -15.52 -7.35
CA PRO A 16 14.77 -14.55 -6.39
C PRO A 16 15.39 -14.61 -4.99
N ASP A 17 16.11 -15.68 -4.67
CA ASP A 17 16.76 -15.93 -3.38
C ASP A 17 18.28 -15.64 -3.39
N VAL A 18 18.81 -15.13 -4.51
CA VAL A 18 20.24 -14.81 -4.66
C VAL A 18 20.69 -13.73 -3.68
N PHE A 19 19.85 -12.73 -3.44
CA PHE A 19 20.16 -11.60 -2.58
C PHE A 19 19.20 -11.49 -1.40
N ALA A 20 19.77 -11.27 -0.22
CA ALA A 20 19.03 -10.74 0.91
C ALA A 20 19.30 -9.23 1.06
N VAL A 21 18.24 -8.45 1.23
CA VAL A 21 18.33 -6.99 1.42
C VAL A 21 18.65 -6.70 2.88
N VAL A 22 19.75 -5.97 3.11
CA VAL A 22 20.18 -5.56 4.45
C VAL A 22 19.60 -4.20 4.81
N SER A 23 19.68 -3.26 3.88
CA SER A 23 19.14 -1.91 4.02
C SER A 23 18.92 -1.30 2.64
N PHE A 24 18.11 -0.25 2.59
CA PHE A 24 17.96 0.59 1.42
C PHE A 24 17.70 2.03 1.86
N HIS A 25 18.05 2.97 0.98
CA HIS A 25 17.75 4.37 1.16
C HIS A 25 17.24 4.96 -0.15
N LEU A 26 16.07 5.59 -0.08
CA LEU A 26 15.44 6.22 -1.21
C LEU A 26 15.43 7.73 -1.03
N SER A 27 16.05 8.45 -1.97
CA SER A 27 16.09 9.91 -1.99
C SER A 27 15.38 10.44 -3.22
N GLN A 28 14.33 11.24 -3.00
CA GLN A 28 13.52 11.84 -4.06
C GLN A 28 13.25 13.31 -3.77
N SER A 29 13.49 14.18 -4.75
CA SER A 29 13.07 15.58 -4.70
C SER A 29 12.80 16.14 -6.10
N TYR A 30 11.94 17.16 -6.19
CA TYR A 30 11.61 17.80 -7.46
C TYR A 30 12.87 18.37 -8.14
N SER A 31 13.01 18.14 -9.45
CA SER A 31 14.13 18.59 -10.27
C SER A 31 15.51 18.06 -9.82
N SER A 32 15.53 16.89 -9.17
CA SER A 32 16.75 16.17 -8.80
C SER A 32 16.74 14.74 -9.35
N LEU A 33 17.92 14.11 -9.43
CA LEU A 33 18.03 12.70 -9.75
C LEU A 33 17.44 11.85 -8.64
N PHE A 34 16.49 11.00 -8.99
CA PHE A 34 16.00 9.92 -8.13
C PHE A 34 17.14 8.93 -7.87
N THR A 35 17.41 8.64 -6.60
CA THR A 35 18.46 7.68 -6.21
C THR A 35 17.89 6.65 -5.23
N LEU A 36 18.11 5.38 -5.54
CA LEU A 36 17.82 4.25 -4.66
C LEU A 36 19.12 3.49 -4.39
N ASP A 37 19.63 3.60 -3.17
CA ASP A 37 20.78 2.85 -2.69
C ASP A 37 20.31 1.58 -1.99
N ILE A 38 20.87 0.42 -2.34
CA ILE A 38 20.50 -0.87 -1.76
C ILE A 38 21.75 -1.60 -1.29
N SER A 39 21.77 -2.01 -0.02
CA SER A 39 22.81 -2.87 0.54
C SER A 39 22.34 -4.32 0.54
N LEU A 40 23.10 -5.18 -0.13
CA LEU A 40 22.75 -6.58 -0.34
C LEU A 40 23.79 -7.51 0.27
N VAL A 41 23.35 -8.70 0.68
CA VAL A 41 24.22 -9.83 1.01
C VAL A 41 23.82 -11.03 0.18
N SER A 42 24.81 -11.81 -0.28
CA SER A 42 24.59 -13.06 -1.01
C SER A 42 25.54 -14.13 -0.52
N GLN A 43 25.03 -15.35 -0.34
CA GLN A 43 25.87 -16.53 -0.11
C GLN A 43 26.55 -17.02 -1.41
N GLN A 44 26.10 -16.51 -2.55
CA GLN A 44 26.52 -16.90 -3.90
C GLN A 44 27.38 -15.80 -4.56
N LEU A 45 27.93 -14.87 -3.78
CA LEU A 45 28.65 -13.70 -4.29
C LEU A 45 29.79 -14.06 -5.26
N HIS A 46 30.44 -15.22 -5.05
CA HIS A 46 31.53 -15.69 -5.91
C HIS A 46 31.09 -16.25 -7.27
N SER A 47 29.80 -16.50 -7.46
CA SER A 47 29.22 -17.02 -8.71
C SER A 47 28.43 -15.97 -9.50
N ILE A 48 28.39 -14.72 -9.01
CA ILE A 48 27.67 -13.62 -9.66
C ILE A 48 28.69 -12.70 -10.30
N GLU A 49 28.66 -12.65 -11.62
CA GLU A 49 29.47 -11.71 -12.40
C GLU A 49 28.82 -10.32 -12.43
N PHE A 50 29.63 -9.25 -12.45
CA PHE A 50 29.11 -7.88 -12.48
C PHE A 50 28.19 -7.61 -13.67
N SER A 51 28.44 -8.23 -14.82
CA SER A 51 27.58 -8.10 -16.01
C SER A 51 26.18 -8.70 -15.83
N GLN A 52 25.98 -9.56 -14.83
CA GLN A 52 24.67 -10.12 -14.50
C GLN A 52 23.82 -9.17 -13.64
N ILE A 53 24.42 -8.13 -13.06
CA ILE A 53 23.73 -7.18 -12.16
C ILE A 53 23.75 -5.74 -12.68
N LEU A 54 24.77 -5.36 -13.46
CA LEU A 54 24.89 -4.01 -14.01
C LEU A 54 23.83 -3.79 -15.10
N GLU A 55 23.18 -2.62 -15.08
CA GLU A 55 22.18 -2.21 -16.08
C GLU A 55 21.01 -3.22 -16.24
N LYS A 56 20.70 -3.99 -15.20
CA LYS A 56 19.51 -4.85 -15.14
C LYS A 56 18.35 -4.13 -14.49
N MET A 57 17.13 -4.46 -14.91
CA MET A 57 15.94 -4.08 -14.16
C MET A 57 15.94 -4.83 -12.84
N ALA A 58 15.61 -4.11 -11.77
CA ALA A 58 15.53 -4.66 -10.44
C ALA A 58 14.29 -4.12 -9.72
N TYR A 59 13.63 -4.98 -8.96
CA TYR A 59 12.40 -4.68 -8.24
C TYR A 59 12.63 -4.87 -6.75
N LEU A 60 12.73 -3.76 -6.01
CA LEU A 60 12.68 -3.77 -4.55
C LEU A 60 11.21 -3.83 -4.11
N LYS A 61 10.82 -4.92 -3.44
CA LYS A 61 9.47 -5.08 -2.87
C LYS A 61 9.54 -4.95 -1.36
N ILE A 62 8.70 -4.07 -0.81
CA ILE A 62 8.56 -3.83 0.63
C ILE A 62 7.22 -4.43 1.06
N TRP A 63 7.23 -5.23 2.12
CA TRP A 63 6.08 -5.96 2.63
C TRP A 63 5.79 -5.50 4.05
N GLN A 64 4.57 -5.01 4.29
CA GLN A 64 4.06 -4.71 5.63
C GLN A 64 2.98 -5.77 5.98
N GLY A 65 3.41 -6.87 6.61
CA GLY A 65 2.56 -8.06 6.77
C GLY A 65 2.80 -9.08 5.64
N ASN A 66 1.74 -9.72 5.12
CA ASN A 66 1.82 -10.75 4.07
C ASN A 66 1.46 -10.24 2.66
N GLU A 67 1.11 -8.97 2.50
CA GLU A 67 0.62 -8.40 1.25
C GLU A 67 1.59 -7.33 0.71
N THR A 68 1.73 -7.25 -0.61
CA THR A 68 2.42 -6.14 -1.28
C THR A 68 1.49 -4.94 -1.30
N GLU A 69 1.79 -3.90 -0.53
CA GLU A 69 1.02 -2.66 -0.55
C GLU A 69 1.44 -1.83 -1.76
N GLY A 70 0.55 -1.71 -2.74
CA GLY A 70 0.61 -0.66 -3.75
C GLY A 70 -0.39 0.41 -3.37
N SER A 71 0.08 1.61 -3.06
CA SER A 71 -0.79 2.78 -3.07
C SER A 71 -1.17 3.05 -4.52
N ASP A 72 -2.46 3.02 -4.85
CA ASP A 72 -2.90 3.49 -6.16
C ASP A 72 -2.71 5.02 -6.18
N TRP A 73 -1.90 5.53 -7.10
CA TRP A 73 -1.71 6.97 -7.28
C TRP A 73 -3.06 7.71 -7.44
N PHE A 74 -4.09 7.03 -7.95
CA PHE A 74 -5.42 7.59 -8.14
C PHE A 74 -6.29 7.55 -6.87
N VAL A 75 -6.03 6.63 -5.93
CA VAL A 75 -6.81 6.46 -4.70
C VAL A 75 -5.90 6.75 -3.50
N PRO A 76 -5.95 7.97 -2.95
CA PRO A 76 -5.10 8.32 -1.82
C PRO A 76 -5.31 7.41 -0.61
N ASP A 77 -4.21 6.89 -0.06
CA ASP A 77 -4.25 6.12 1.19
C ASP A 77 -4.36 6.98 2.45
N GLY A 78 -4.31 8.30 2.28
CA GLY A 78 -4.46 9.28 3.34
C GLY A 78 -4.48 10.70 2.80
N LEU A 79 -5.25 11.57 3.46
CA LEU A 79 -5.34 12.99 3.13
C LEU A 79 -5.30 13.83 4.41
N TRP A 80 -4.65 15.00 4.32
CA TRP A 80 -4.55 15.98 5.40
C TRP A 80 -4.04 15.42 6.75
N GLY A 81 -3.14 14.44 6.70
CA GLY A 81 -2.56 13.80 7.89
C GLY A 81 -3.45 12.72 8.52
N VAL A 82 -4.58 12.38 7.89
CA VAL A 82 -5.41 11.23 8.26
C VAL A 82 -5.01 10.03 7.40
N ASN A 83 -4.80 8.88 8.03
CA ASN A 83 -4.46 7.62 7.37
C ASN A 83 -5.73 6.79 7.16
N PHE A 84 -6.00 6.38 5.93
CA PHE A 84 -7.16 5.58 5.53
C PHE A 84 -6.81 4.10 5.32
N MET A 85 -5.54 3.71 5.43
CA MET A 85 -5.08 2.34 5.15
C MET A 85 -5.84 1.29 5.95
N ASP A 86 -6.12 1.52 7.23
CA ASP A 86 -6.86 0.54 8.03
C ASP A 86 -8.31 0.37 7.54
N ALA A 87 -8.93 1.45 7.07
CA ALA A 87 -10.27 1.40 6.47
C ALA A 87 -10.25 0.66 5.12
N CYS A 88 -9.25 0.94 4.26
CA CYS A 88 -9.06 0.25 2.99
C CYS A 88 -8.81 -1.25 3.20
N ARG A 89 -7.93 -1.63 4.13
CA ARG A 89 -7.66 -3.04 4.46
C ARG A 89 -8.91 -3.77 4.96
N ASN A 90 -9.72 -3.13 5.81
CA ASN A 90 -10.98 -3.71 6.27
C ASN A 90 -11.97 -3.93 5.11
N HIS A 91 -12.00 -3.00 4.16
CA HIS A 91 -12.83 -3.10 2.96
C HIS A 91 -12.38 -4.24 2.03
N ASP A 92 -11.09 -4.34 1.74
CA ASP A 92 -10.51 -5.41 0.92
C ASP A 92 -10.74 -6.78 1.55
N LYS A 93 -10.54 -6.89 2.87
CA LYS A 93 -10.85 -8.10 3.63
C LYS A 93 -12.34 -8.46 3.57
N CYS A 94 -13.22 -7.47 3.62
CA CYS A 94 -14.66 -7.68 3.45
C CYS A 94 -14.97 -8.19 2.03
N TYR A 95 -14.36 -7.58 1.00
CA TYR A 95 -14.46 -8.02 -0.40
C TYR A 95 -13.92 -9.43 -0.62
N ALA A 96 -12.88 -9.85 0.11
CA ALA A 96 -12.31 -11.20 0.04
C ALA A 96 -13.06 -12.23 0.91
N THR A 97 -14.04 -11.81 1.73
CA THR A 97 -14.83 -12.74 2.53
C THR A 97 -15.96 -13.33 1.70
N LYS A 98 -15.95 -14.64 1.50
CA LYS A 98 -16.92 -15.35 0.66
C LYS A 98 -18.38 -15.04 1.05
N GLY A 99 -19.15 -14.56 0.08
CA GLY A 99 -20.58 -14.27 0.26
C GLY A 99 -20.87 -13.02 1.10
N SER A 100 -19.87 -12.18 1.37
CA SER A 100 -20.09 -10.86 1.97
C SER A 100 -20.99 -10.01 1.07
N ASP A 101 -21.71 -9.05 1.66
CA ASP A 101 -22.52 -8.12 0.87
C ASP A 101 -21.69 -6.91 0.45
N LYS A 102 -21.51 -6.71 -0.86
CA LYS A 102 -20.72 -5.59 -1.40
C LYS A 102 -21.18 -4.23 -0.83
N ILE A 103 -22.48 -4.01 -0.76
CA ILE A 103 -23.04 -2.72 -0.29
C ILE A 103 -22.63 -2.48 1.16
N THR A 104 -22.69 -3.51 2.00
CA THR A 104 -22.25 -3.47 3.40
C THR A 104 -20.75 -3.18 3.49
N CYS A 105 -19.91 -3.86 2.69
CA CYS A 105 -18.48 -3.57 2.66
C CYS A 105 -18.22 -2.09 2.29
N ASP A 106 -18.86 -1.59 1.24
CA ASP A 106 -18.71 -0.21 0.76
C ASP A 106 -19.17 0.84 1.79
N VAL A 107 -20.26 0.56 2.51
CA VAL A 107 -20.75 1.41 3.61
C VAL A 107 -19.73 1.44 4.74
N ASN A 108 -19.17 0.28 5.10
CA ASN A 108 -18.19 0.17 6.18
C ASN A 108 -16.90 0.92 5.85
N LEU A 109 -16.44 0.92 4.59
CA LEU A 109 -15.28 1.74 4.19
C LEU A 109 -15.51 3.23 4.52
N GLY A 110 -16.67 3.79 4.13
CA GLY A 110 -16.99 5.18 4.43
C GLY A 110 -17.09 5.46 5.93
N ASN A 111 -17.63 4.51 6.71
CA ASN A 111 -17.74 4.65 8.16
C ASN A 111 -16.36 4.58 8.85
N ASP A 112 -15.49 3.68 8.42
CA ASP A 112 -14.14 3.49 8.97
C ASP A 112 -13.26 4.70 8.65
N ILE A 113 -13.37 5.29 7.45
CA ILE A 113 -12.70 6.56 7.12
C ILE A 113 -13.25 7.71 7.98
N ALA A 114 -14.59 7.80 8.14
CA ALA A 114 -15.19 8.83 8.99
C ALA A 114 -14.73 8.71 10.45
N LEU A 115 -14.54 7.49 10.95
CA LEU A 115 -13.97 7.23 12.26
C LEU A 115 -12.51 7.68 12.34
N ALA A 116 -11.71 7.41 11.29
CA ALA A 116 -10.33 7.87 11.20
C ALA A 116 -10.22 9.40 11.23
N CYS A 117 -11.20 10.15 10.71
CA CYS A 117 -11.23 11.61 10.82
C CYS A 117 -11.22 12.12 12.28
N GLY A 118 -11.69 11.33 13.24
CA GLY A 118 -11.71 11.67 14.66
C GLY A 118 -10.33 11.75 15.32
N VAL A 119 -9.25 11.33 14.65
CA VAL A 119 -7.88 11.43 15.17
C VAL A 119 -7.27 12.83 15.01
N LEU A 120 -7.95 13.72 14.28
CA LEU A 120 -7.55 15.12 14.13
C LEU A 120 -7.66 15.85 15.47
N LYS A 121 -6.69 16.73 15.75
CA LYS A 121 -6.65 17.50 16.99
C LYS A 121 -7.42 18.81 16.85
N SER A 122 -8.32 19.07 17.80
CA SER A 122 -9.12 20.31 17.84
C SER A 122 -8.33 21.58 18.15
N GLU A 123 -7.05 21.44 18.49
CA GLU A 123 -6.15 22.55 18.79
C GLU A 123 -5.64 23.28 17.53
N ASP A 124 -5.72 22.65 16.34
CA ASP A 124 -5.40 23.32 15.07
C ASP A 124 -6.54 24.29 14.72
N PRO A 125 -6.27 25.58 14.45
CA PRO A 125 -7.30 26.53 14.02
C PRO A 125 -8.07 26.11 12.75
N ARG A 126 -7.48 25.23 11.94
CA ARG A 126 -8.07 24.66 10.72
C ARG A 126 -8.84 23.36 10.99
N TYR A 127 -8.93 22.91 12.23
CA TYR A 127 -9.54 21.63 12.60
C TYR A 127 -10.92 21.43 11.98
N ASN A 128 -11.82 22.41 12.11
CA ASN A 128 -13.17 22.29 11.56
C ASN A 128 -13.18 22.11 10.05
N ASP A 129 -12.30 22.82 9.33
CA ASP A 129 -12.19 22.73 7.87
C ASP A 129 -11.63 21.37 7.45
N ILE A 130 -10.55 20.92 8.09
CA ILE A 130 -9.90 19.64 7.80
C ILE A 130 -10.84 18.48 8.15
N TYR A 131 -11.49 18.52 9.31
CA TYR A 131 -12.46 17.52 9.75
C TYR A 131 -13.65 17.43 8.80
N THR A 132 -14.20 18.58 8.38
CA THR A 132 -15.31 18.61 7.40
C THR A 132 -14.88 18.03 6.06
N GLN A 133 -13.69 18.39 5.55
CA GLN A 133 -13.18 17.82 4.30
C GLN A 133 -12.90 16.32 4.40
N CYS A 134 -12.43 15.86 5.56
CA CYS A 134 -12.24 14.43 5.83
C CYS A 134 -13.58 13.67 5.76
N LEU A 135 -14.65 14.20 6.37
CA LEU A 135 -15.99 13.60 6.29
C LEU A 135 -16.59 13.64 4.87
N ILE A 136 -16.34 14.70 4.10
CA ILE A 136 -16.74 14.74 2.67
C ILE A 136 -16.00 13.65 1.89
N THR A 137 -14.73 13.46 2.18
CA THR A 137 -13.89 12.45 1.54
C THR A 137 -14.37 11.04 1.87
N SER A 138 -14.75 10.75 3.12
CA SER A 138 -15.28 9.44 3.49
C SER A 138 -16.56 9.09 2.71
N ALA A 139 -17.45 10.06 2.52
CA ALA A 139 -18.64 9.92 1.68
C ALA A 139 -18.26 9.71 0.20
N ALA A 140 -17.26 10.44 -0.31
CA ALA A 140 -16.77 10.27 -1.68
C ALA A 140 -16.20 8.87 -1.93
N TYR A 141 -15.43 8.31 -0.99
CA TYR A 141 -14.90 6.95 -1.08
C TYR A 141 -16.02 5.93 -1.16
N ARG A 142 -17.01 6.01 -0.28
CA ARG A 142 -18.21 5.15 -0.32
C ARG A 142 -18.92 5.21 -1.67
N VAL A 143 -19.13 6.41 -2.23
CA VAL A 143 -19.76 6.59 -3.55
C VAL A 143 -18.89 5.97 -4.65
N ALA A 144 -17.58 6.18 -4.59
CA ALA A 144 -16.63 5.66 -5.58
C ALA A 144 -16.63 4.13 -5.61
N VAL A 145 -16.47 3.46 -4.47
CA VAL A 145 -16.51 1.98 -4.43
C VAL A 145 -17.89 1.42 -4.77
N GLY A 146 -18.96 2.14 -4.41
CA GLY A 146 -20.33 1.80 -4.81
C GLY A 146 -20.51 1.80 -6.33
N THR A 147 -19.94 2.80 -7.00
CA THR A 147 -20.09 3.04 -8.45
C THR A 147 -19.11 2.21 -9.28
N PHE A 148 -17.86 2.09 -8.85
CA PHE A 148 -16.76 1.53 -9.65
C PHE A 148 -16.21 0.21 -9.10
N GLY A 149 -16.45 -0.11 -7.83
CA GLY A 149 -15.86 -1.28 -7.15
C GLY A 149 -16.42 -2.64 -7.55
N LYS A 150 -17.37 -2.73 -8.50
CA LYS A 150 -18.01 -4.01 -8.85
C LYS A 150 -17.04 -5.02 -9.47
N GLY A 151 -16.09 -4.55 -10.28
CA GLY A 151 -15.03 -5.41 -10.85
C GLY A 151 -14.17 -6.01 -9.74
N ALA A 152 -13.53 -5.15 -8.94
CA ALA A 152 -12.69 -5.56 -7.81
C ALA A 152 -13.41 -6.50 -6.83
N TYR A 153 -14.68 -6.24 -6.52
CA TYR A 153 -15.49 -7.13 -5.68
C TYR A 153 -15.64 -8.53 -6.29
N ASN A 154 -15.98 -8.61 -7.59
CA ASN A 154 -16.16 -9.90 -8.24
C ASN A 154 -14.82 -10.67 -8.31
N ASP A 155 -13.72 -9.98 -8.60
CA ASP A 155 -12.39 -10.57 -8.66
C ASP A 155 -11.95 -11.11 -7.29
N ALA A 156 -12.17 -10.34 -6.21
CA ALA A 156 -11.91 -10.76 -4.85
C ALA A 156 -12.75 -11.99 -4.44
N GLN A 157 -14.04 -12.01 -4.78
CA GLN A 157 -14.92 -13.15 -4.51
C GLN A 157 -14.53 -14.42 -5.30
N ALA A 158 -13.96 -14.28 -6.49
CA ALA A 158 -13.48 -15.41 -7.26
C ALA A 158 -12.26 -16.10 -6.61
N GLY A 159 -11.47 -15.34 -5.84
CA GLY A 159 -10.33 -15.85 -5.07
C GLY A 159 -10.64 -16.17 -3.60
N ALA A 160 -11.88 -16.00 -3.15
CA ALA A 160 -12.27 -16.21 -1.76
C ALA A 160 -12.45 -17.72 -1.44
N GLU A 161 -11.69 -18.23 -0.47
CA GLU A 161 -11.78 -19.61 0.02
C GLU A 161 -13.05 -19.85 0.87
#